data_AF-A0A2D5YMD4-F1
#
_entry.id   AF-A0A2D5YMD4-F1
#
_cell.length_a   1.000
_cell.length_b   1.000
_cell.length_c   1.000
_cell.angle_alpha   90.00
_cell.angle_beta   90.00
_cell.angle_gamma   90.00
#
_symmetry.space_group_name_H-M   'P 1'
#
loop_
_entity.id
_entity.type
_entity.pdbx_description
1 polymer ?
#
loop_
_entity_poly.entity_id
_entity_poly.type
_entity_poly.pdbx_seq_one_letter_code
_entity_poly.pdbx_strand_id
1 'polypeptide(L)'
;MQVQARTQGKMSETTKKMIQELLHAHKGCPENSSCTKEQGSLYLKFSNSLSGSQKIIRDFNRESGFPLRLFTTQKDSTEEITYDSKCFSHRSGEKKYYQAIKFILNTKEVNNKGRFFPRVFLNKKNKFITSTNASPLYTTNNSLYSFLDFNNKIYTLKSSKSGALEFDFNNNSPTSPKSVKCSKELKDIFSKYMKDYPNFQNLFKGSYCQDIFNIETKSYETYITGWDC
;
A
#
# COMPACT_ATOMS: atom_id res chain seq x y z
N MET A 1 -31.89 -44.00 13.42
CA MET A 1 -31.13 -42.76 13.73
C MET A 1 -31.30 -41.78 12.58
N GLN A 2 -32.16 -40.78 12.73
CA GLN A 2 -32.28 -39.67 11.77
C GLN A 2 -31.41 -38.51 12.26
N VAL A 3 -30.46 -38.09 11.42
CA VAL A 3 -29.63 -36.91 11.65
C VAL A 3 -30.46 -35.68 11.24
N GLN A 4 -30.84 -34.86 12.21
CA GLN A 4 -31.48 -33.57 11.95
C GLN A 4 -30.46 -32.61 11.33
N ALA A 5 -30.80 -32.11 10.14
CA ALA A 5 -30.08 -31.04 9.47
C ALA A 5 -30.13 -29.75 10.32
N ARG A 6 -28.96 -29.20 10.66
CA ARG A 6 -28.86 -27.86 11.26
C ARG A 6 -29.32 -26.82 10.24
N THR A 7 -30.45 -26.18 10.53
CA THR A 7 -30.91 -24.98 9.83
C THR A 7 -29.90 -23.85 10.05
N GLN A 8 -29.31 -23.35 8.96
CA GLN A 8 -28.62 -22.06 8.96
C GLN A 8 -29.66 -20.96 9.20
N GLY A 9 -29.74 -20.44 10.42
CA GLY A 9 -30.59 -19.31 10.75
C GLY A 9 -30.17 -18.08 9.95
N LYS A 10 -31.10 -17.51 9.16
CA LYS A 10 -30.90 -16.20 8.53
C LYS A 10 -30.80 -15.14 9.61
N MET A 11 -29.65 -14.48 9.69
CA MET A 11 -29.39 -13.39 10.63
C MET A 11 -30.33 -12.21 10.37
N SER A 12 -30.94 -11.66 11.43
CA SER A 12 -31.88 -10.54 11.32
C SER A 12 -31.20 -9.29 10.76
N GLU A 13 -31.96 -8.44 10.07
CA GLU A 13 -31.44 -7.20 9.47
C GLU A 13 -30.92 -6.22 10.53
N THR A 14 -31.53 -6.21 11.71
CA THR A 14 -31.07 -5.45 12.89
C THR A 14 -29.71 -5.94 13.38
N THR A 15 -29.51 -7.27 13.45
CA THR A 15 -28.23 -7.88 13.83
C THR A 15 -27.14 -7.58 12.80
N LYS A 16 -27.46 -7.62 11.50
CA LYS A 16 -26.53 -7.22 10.43
C LYS A 16 -26.11 -5.76 10.57
N LYS A 17 -27.06 -4.87 10.88
CA LYS A 17 -26.79 -3.44 11.06
C LYS A 17 -25.91 -3.18 12.29
N MET A 18 -26.20 -3.82 13.43
CA MET A 18 -25.35 -3.72 14.62
C MET A 18 -23.93 -4.26 14.39
N ILE A 19 -23.79 -5.40 13.70
CA ILE A 19 -22.48 -5.93 13.32
C ILE A 19 -21.76 -4.96 12.37
N GLN A 20 -22.47 -4.35 11.42
CA GLN A 20 -21.88 -3.39 10.50
C GLN A 20 -21.38 -2.13 11.22
N GLU A 21 -22.14 -1.62 12.19
CA GLU A 21 -21.76 -0.47 13.04
C GLU A 21 -20.60 -0.81 14.00
N LEU A 22 -20.52 -2.06 14.47
CA LEU A 22 -19.40 -2.54 15.30
C LEU A 22 -18.10 -2.70 14.49
N LEU A 23 -18.19 -3.13 13.23
CA LEU A 23 -17.04 -3.38 12.37
C LEU A 23 -16.55 -2.13 11.62
N HIS A 24 -17.46 -1.19 11.33
CA HIS A 24 -17.20 -0.03 10.49
C HIS A 24 -17.76 1.25 11.10
N ALA A 25 -16.94 2.30 11.22
CA ALA A 25 -17.38 3.62 11.66
C ALA A 25 -18.51 4.18 10.78
N HIS A 26 -18.40 3.98 9.46
CA HIS A 26 -19.43 4.33 8.47
C HIS A 26 -19.50 3.29 7.34
N LYS A 27 -20.63 3.25 6.62
CA LYS A 27 -20.81 2.36 5.46
C LYS A 27 -19.70 2.60 4.43
N GLY A 28 -19.02 1.51 4.04
CA GLY A 28 -17.96 1.54 3.03
C GLY A 28 -16.57 1.83 3.59
N CYS A 29 -16.46 2.28 4.84
CA CYS A 29 -15.16 2.30 5.51
C CYS A 29 -14.61 0.87 5.62
N PRO A 30 -13.29 0.69 5.58
CA PRO A 30 -12.67 -0.59 5.91
C PRO A 30 -12.81 -0.95 7.39
N GLU A 31 -12.80 -2.23 7.72
CA GLU A 31 -12.87 -2.71 9.11
C GLU A 31 -11.73 -2.14 9.96
N ASN A 32 -12.04 -1.77 11.21
CA ASN A 32 -11.08 -1.23 12.18
C ASN A 32 -10.30 0.01 11.69
N SER A 33 -10.88 0.78 10.77
CA SER A 33 -10.31 2.05 10.31
C SER A 33 -10.97 3.25 10.99
N SER A 34 -10.21 4.33 11.12
CA SER A 34 -10.76 5.66 11.33
C SER A 34 -10.97 6.29 9.96
N CYS A 35 -12.23 6.60 9.67
CA CYS A 35 -12.70 6.89 8.33
C CYS A 35 -13.94 7.77 8.42
N THR A 36 -14.00 8.83 7.60
CA THR A 36 -15.19 9.69 7.46
C THR A 36 -16.21 9.07 6.51
N LYS A 37 -17.43 9.64 6.47
CA LYS A 37 -18.49 9.17 5.56
C LYS A 37 -18.09 9.33 4.09
N GLU A 38 -17.42 10.43 3.74
CA GLU A 38 -16.95 10.74 2.39
C GLU A 38 -15.88 9.74 1.97
N GLN A 39 -14.92 9.46 2.86
CA GLN A 39 -13.87 8.48 2.64
C GLN A 39 -14.45 7.07 2.48
N GLY A 40 -15.41 6.67 3.33
CA GLY A 40 -16.09 5.39 3.22
C GLY A 40 -16.86 5.24 1.91
N SER A 41 -17.52 6.31 1.45
CA SER A 41 -18.18 6.32 0.15
C SER A 41 -17.18 6.16 -1.01
N LEU A 42 -16.06 6.86 -0.97
CA LEU A 42 -15.01 6.76 -1.99
C LEU A 42 -14.37 5.37 -2.01
N TYR A 43 -14.06 4.80 -0.85
CA TYR A 43 -13.51 3.46 -0.74
C TYR A 43 -14.50 2.39 -1.22
N LEU A 44 -15.80 2.55 -0.96
CA LEU A 44 -16.82 1.65 -1.50
C LEU A 44 -16.89 1.71 -3.03
N LYS A 45 -16.80 2.90 -3.63
CA LYS A 45 -16.74 3.06 -5.09
C LYS A 45 -15.52 2.34 -5.67
N PHE A 46 -14.35 2.49 -5.06
CA PHE A 46 -13.14 1.75 -5.43
C PHE A 46 -13.34 0.22 -5.30
N SER A 47 -13.85 -0.25 -4.16
CA SER A 47 -14.06 -1.68 -3.93
C SER A 47 -15.03 -2.28 -4.96
N ASN A 48 -16.05 -1.51 -5.38
CA ASN A 48 -16.96 -1.92 -6.43
C ASN A 48 -16.29 -1.90 -7.82
N SER A 49 -15.43 -0.92 -8.11
CA SER A 49 -14.71 -0.86 -9.39
C SER A 49 -13.79 -2.06 -9.59
N LEU A 50 -13.19 -2.58 -8.50
CA LEU A 50 -12.34 -3.78 -8.52
C LEU A 50 -13.05 -5.07 -8.95
N SER A 51 -14.39 -5.09 -8.93
CA SER A 51 -15.19 -6.21 -9.45
C SER A 51 -15.68 -5.98 -10.88
N GLY A 52 -15.39 -4.81 -11.47
CA GLY A 52 -15.72 -4.46 -12.85
C GLY A 52 -14.64 -4.86 -13.85
N SER A 53 -14.80 -4.37 -15.09
CA SER A 53 -13.79 -4.54 -16.15
C SER A 53 -12.55 -3.69 -15.89
N GLN A 54 -11.45 -4.02 -16.57
CA GLN A 54 -10.22 -3.20 -16.53
C GLN A 54 -10.47 -1.73 -16.86
N LYS A 55 -11.41 -1.46 -17.78
CA LYS A 55 -11.84 -0.09 -18.13
C LYS A 55 -12.45 0.62 -16.93
N ILE A 56 -13.34 -0.03 -16.18
CA ILE A 56 -13.99 0.53 -14.99
C ILE A 56 -12.94 0.90 -13.93
N ILE A 57 -11.95 0.03 -13.70
CA ILE A 57 -10.85 0.29 -12.76
C ILE A 57 -10.01 1.49 -13.21
N ARG A 58 -9.67 1.57 -14.50
CA ARG A 58 -8.88 2.68 -15.06
C ARG A 58 -9.64 4.01 -15.00
N ASP A 59 -10.93 3.99 -15.32
CA ASP A 59 -11.78 5.18 -15.26
C ASP A 59 -11.88 5.69 -13.80
N PHE A 60 -12.09 4.79 -12.83
CA PHE A 60 -12.05 5.14 -11.42
C PHE A 60 -10.71 5.77 -11.02
N ASN A 61 -9.57 5.14 -11.35
CA ASN A 61 -8.25 5.66 -11.00
C ASN A 61 -7.97 7.03 -11.61
N ARG A 62 -8.45 7.30 -12.82
CA ARG A 62 -8.27 8.61 -13.48
C ARG A 62 -9.08 9.70 -12.80
N GLU A 63 -10.28 9.39 -12.35
CA GLU A 63 -11.20 10.37 -11.74
C GLU A 63 -10.90 10.59 -10.25
N SER A 64 -10.66 9.51 -9.52
CA SER A 64 -10.58 9.49 -8.06
C SER A 64 -9.18 9.27 -7.53
N GLY A 65 -8.20 8.90 -8.37
CA GLY A 65 -6.86 8.56 -7.96
C GLY A 65 -6.67 7.09 -7.56
N PHE A 66 -5.40 6.70 -7.46
CA PHE A 66 -4.96 5.41 -6.97
C PHE A 66 -4.97 5.38 -5.42
N PRO A 67 -5.53 4.33 -4.77
CA PRO A 67 -5.53 4.21 -3.31
C PRO A 67 -4.16 3.77 -2.77
N LEU A 68 -3.25 4.72 -2.64
CA LEU A 68 -1.90 4.48 -2.13
C LEU A 68 -1.95 4.14 -0.63
N ARG A 69 -1.38 2.98 -0.25
CA ARG A 69 -1.12 2.67 1.15
C ARG A 69 0.23 3.22 1.56
N LEU A 70 0.28 3.92 2.69
CA LEU A 70 1.47 4.60 3.20
C LEU A 70 1.46 4.66 4.73
N PHE A 71 2.57 5.11 5.32
CA PHE A 71 2.64 5.44 6.73
C PHE A 71 2.34 6.92 6.96
N THR A 72 1.69 7.23 8.07
CA THR A 72 1.41 8.60 8.50
C THR A 72 1.68 8.78 9.99
N THR A 73 1.95 10.01 10.40
CA THR A 73 2.04 10.40 11.83
C THR A 73 0.70 10.84 12.41
N GLN A 74 -0.34 10.93 11.58
CA GLN A 74 -1.66 11.43 11.98
C GLN A 74 -2.68 10.30 12.06
N LYS A 75 -3.36 10.21 13.21
CA LYS A 75 -4.58 9.41 13.38
C LYS A 75 -5.80 10.26 13.03
N ASP A 76 -6.92 9.61 12.69
CA ASP A 76 -8.23 10.25 12.58
C ASP A 76 -8.25 11.42 11.58
N SER A 77 -7.58 11.21 10.44
CA SER A 77 -7.49 12.19 9.36
C SER A 77 -8.80 12.33 8.59
N THR A 78 -9.15 13.56 8.21
CA THR A 78 -10.26 13.83 7.28
C THR A 78 -9.86 13.64 5.81
N GLU A 79 -8.56 13.48 5.52
CA GLU A 79 -8.03 13.35 4.15
C GLU A 79 -7.61 11.92 3.79
N GLU A 80 -7.30 11.09 4.78
CA GLU A 80 -6.93 9.68 4.59
C GLU A 80 -7.73 8.78 5.51
N ILE A 81 -8.02 7.57 5.02
CA ILE A 81 -8.49 6.48 5.88
C ILE A 81 -7.27 6.00 6.68
N THR A 82 -7.35 5.97 8.00
CA THR A 82 -6.22 5.62 8.87
C THR A 82 -6.48 4.37 9.70
N TYR A 83 -5.41 3.65 10.03
CA TYR A 83 -5.43 2.44 10.83
C TYR A 83 -4.29 2.47 11.84
N ASP A 84 -4.52 1.85 13.00
CA ASP A 84 -3.42 1.51 13.88
C ASP A 84 -2.45 0.55 13.16
N SER A 85 -1.15 0.80 13.27
CA SER A 85 -0.17 -0.09 12.66
C SER A 85 -0.19 -1.46 13.33
N LYS A 86 -0.12 -2.53 12.52
CA LYS A 86 -0.04 -3.91 13.03
C LYS A 86 1.26 -4.17 13.80
N CYS A 87 2.33 -3.44 13.50
CA CYS A 87 3.62 -3.62 14.17
C CYS A 87 3.56 -3.05 15.60
N PHE A 88 3.94 -3.84 16.60
CA PHE A 88 3.96 -3.38 17.99
C PHE A 88 4.89 -2.18 18.20
N SER A 89 6.09 -2.21 17.61
CA SER A 89 7.07 -1.11 17.72
C SER A 89 6.57 0.23 17.18
N HIS A 90 5.58 0.24 16.29
CA HIS A 90 4.95 1.47 15.78
C HIS A 90 3.90 2.06 16.71
N ARG A 91 3.45 1.27 17.68
CA ARG A 91 2.42 1.64 18.66
C ARG A 91 3.02 1.90 20.05
N SER A 92 4.19 1.30 20.34
CA SER A 92 4.89 1.40 21.61
C SER A 92 5.94 2.51 21.58
N GLY A 93 5.64 3.67 22.16
CA GLY A 93 6.57 4.80 22.26
C GLY A 93 5.87 6.16 22.22
N GLU A 94 6.66 7.22 22.36
CA GLU A 94 6.18 8.61 22.26
C GLU A 94 5.72 8.96 20.83
N LYS A 95 6.42 8.44 19.82
CA LYS A 95 6.04 8.60 18.41
C LYS A 95 5.28 7.36 17.92
N LYS A 96 4.04 7.56 17.51
CA LYS A 96 3.19 6.53 16.92
C LYS A 96 3.15 6.67 15.40
N TYR A 97 3.19 5.54 14.71
CA TYR A 97 3.00 5.47 13.27
C TYR A 97 1.71 4.73 12.94
N TYR A 98 0.96 5.29 12.00
CA TYR A 98 -0.30 4.74 11.52
C TYR A 98 -0.14 4.31 10.07
N GLN A 99 -0.95 3.35 9.65
CA GLN A 99 -1.13 3.07 8.23
C GLN A 99 -2.24 3.95 7.69
N ALA A 100 -2.12 4.37 6.43
CA ALA A 100 -3.13 5.19 5.79
C ALA A 100 -3.39 4.72 4.36
N ILE A 101 -4.61 4.94 3.88
CA ILE A 101 -4.99 4.88 2.47
C ILE A 101 -5.33 6.30 2.02
N LYS A 102 -4.54 6.83 1.08
CA LYS A 102 -4.79 8.12 0.43
C LYS A 102 -5.02 7.87 -1.06
N PHE A 103 -6.15 8.35 -1.57
CA PHE A 103 -6.40 8.37 -3.00
C PHE A 103 -5.60 9.51 -3.63
N ILE A 104 -4.71 9.18 -4.57
CA ILE A 104 -3.79 10.15 -5.19
C ILE A 104 -3.73 9.95 -6.71
N LEU A 105 -3.64 11.04 -7.45
CA LEU A 105 -3.36 11.03 -8.89
C LEU A 105 -1.86 10.92 -9.16
N ASN A 106 -1.03 11.43 -8.24
CA ASN A 106 0.42 11.41 -8.36
C ASN A 106 1.13 11.36 -6.99
N THR A 107 2.29 10.70 -6.93
CA THR A 107 3.06 10.59 -5.68
C THR A 107 3.61 11.91 -5.13
N LYS A 108 3.56 13.01 -5.91
CA LYS A 108 3.83 14.36 -5.40
C LYS A 108 2.83 14.79 -4.32
N GLU A 109 1.61 14.24 -4.29
CA GLU A 109 0.59 14.54 -3.28
C GLU A 109 0.94 14.00 -1.88
N VAL A 110 1.96 13.14 -1.80
CA VAL A 110 2.49 12.59 -0.53
C VAL A 110 3.92 13.08 -0.27
N ASN A 111 4.27 14.27 -0.76
CA ASN A 111 5.58 14.89 -0.58
C ASN A 111 5.81 15.49 0.82
N ASN A 112 4.78 15.59 1.67
CA ASN A 112 4.91 16.08 3.03
C ASN A 112 5.67 15.05 3.89
N LYS A 113 7.01 15.14 3.86
CA LYS A 113 7.91 14.20 4.54
C LYS A 113 7.82 14.22 6.07
N GLY A 114 7.16 15.23 6.64
CA GLY A 114 6.84 15.28 8.06
C GLY A 114 5.59 14.47 8.42
N ARG A 115 4.64 14.31 7.50
CA ARG A 115 3.35 13.64 7.73
C ARG A 115 3.26 12.26 7.10
N PHE A 116 3.85 12.05 5.93
CA PHE A 116 3.70 10.83 5.14
C PHE A 116 5.03 10.15 4.82
N PHE A 117 5.01 8.82 4.82
CA PHE A 117 6.08 7.98 4.31
C PHE A 117 5.50 6.87 3.42
N PRO A 118 5.60 6.97 2.08
CA PRO A 118 5.25 5.86 1.19
C PRO A 118 6.40 4.85 1.11
N ARG A 119 6.12 3.60 0.69
CA ARG A 119 7.20 2.63 0.47
C ARG A 119 8.06 3.09 -0.70
N VAL A 120 9.38 2.90 -0.60
CA VAL A 120 10.32 3.27 -1.66
C VAL A 120 11.28 2.15 -1.98
N PHE A 121 11.63 2.03 -3.26
CA PHE A 121 12.74 1.22 -3.75
C PHE A 121 13.80 2.16 -4.33
N LEU A 122 15.00 2.10 -3.78
CA LEU A 122 16.10 3.00 -4.13
C LEU A 122 17.27 2.19 -4.69
N ASN A 123 17.92 2.71 -5.73
CA ASN A 123 19.27 2.31 -6.11
C ASN A 123 20.07 3.57 -6.50
N LYS A 124 21.26 3.42 -7.09
CA LYS A 124 22.11 4.55 -7.49
C LYS A 124 21.45 5.51 -8.50
N LYS A 125 20.58 5.00 -9.36
CA LYS A 125 20.00 5.71 -10.52
C LYS A 125 18.52 5.99 -10.36
N ASN A 126 17.82 5.17 -9.59
CA ASN A 126 16.38 5.03 -9.62
C ASN A 126 15.81 5.18 -8.20
N LYS A 127 14.71 5.92 -8.13
CA LYS A 127 13.83 5.99 -6.97
C LYS A 127 12.43 5.70 -7.46
N PHE A 128 11.81 4.68 -6.89
CA PHE A 128 10.41 4.36 -7.11
C PHE A 128 9.64 4.51 -5.81
N ILE A 129 8.53 5.25 -5.85
CA ILE A 129 7.56 5.33 -4.77
C ILE A 129 6.44 4.35 -5.08
N THR A 130 6.07 3.51 -4.11
CA THR A 130 5.05 2.48 -4.24
C THR A 130 4.25 2.35 -2.94
N SER A 131 3.24 1.48 -2.97
CA SER A 131 2.35 1.22 -1.84
C SER A 131 3.03 0.37 -0.76
N THR A 132 2.70 0.56 0.52
CA THR A 132 3.30 -0.21 1.63
C THR A 132 2.94 -1.70 1.61
N ASN A 133 1.80 -2.07 1.01
CA ASN A 133 1.40 -3.44 0.74
C ASN A 133 1.91 -4.00 -0.60
N ALA A 134 2.84 -3.30 -1.26
CA ALA A 134 3.39 -3.71 -2.54
C ALA A 134 4.64 -4.60 -2.37
N SER A 135 4.70 -5.67 -3.14
CA SER A 135 5.87 -6.54 -3.28
C SER A 135 6.45 -6.40 -4.69
N PRO A 136 7.75 -6.12 -4.86
CA PRO A 136 8.31 -5.88 -6.19
C PRO A 136 8.23 -7.13 -7.07
N LEU A 137 8.24 -6.92 -8.38
CA LEU A 137 8.24 -7.98 -9.39
C LEU A 137 9.43 -7.85 -10.32
N TYR A 138 9.40 -6.82 -11.15
CA TYR A 138 10.42 -6.48 -12.12
C TYR A 138 10.45 -4.97 -12.29
N THR A 139 11.47 -4.50 -13.00
CA THR A 139 11.62 -3.09 -13.36
C THR A 139 11.75 -2.93 -14.86
N THR A 140 11.47 -1.72 -15.33
CA THR A 140 11.96 -1.18 -16.59
C THR A 140 12.89 -0.02 -16.25
N ASN A 141 13.49 0.63 -17.25
CA ASN A 141 14.27 1.84 -17.00
C ASN A 141 13.43 2.97 -16.37
N ASN A 142 12.10 2.94 -16.52
CA ASN A 142 11.21 4.02 -16.09
C ASN A 142 10.17 3.63 -15.04
N SER A 143 10.02 2.34 -14.71
CA SER A 143 8.94 1.90 -13.81
C SER A 143 9.34 0.69 -12.97
N LEU A 144 8.82 0.66 -11.75
CA LEU A 144 8.76 -0.53 -10.91
C LEU A 144 7.38 -1.17 -11.07
N TYR A 145 7.37 -2.47 -11.30
CA TYR A 145 6.15 -3.27 -11.26
C TYR A 145 6.11 -4.05 -9.95
N SER A 146 4.95 -4.14 -9.32
CA SER A 146 4.78 -4.76 -8.01
C SER A 146 3.43 -5.46 -7.90
N PHE A 147 3.36 -6.57 -7.17
CA PHE A 147 2.07 -7.12 -6.74
C PHE A 147 1.49 -6.27 -5.61
N LEU A 148 0.17 -6.12 -5.64
CA LEU A 148 -0.64 -5.52 -4.58
C LEU A 148 -1.75 -6.47 -4.19
N ASP A 149 -2.01 -6.55 -2.89
CA ASP A 149 -3.22 -7.18 -2.37
C ASP A 149 -4.27 -6.11 -2.03
N PHE A 150 -5.44 -6.23 -2.66
CA PHE A 150 -6.66 -5.59 -2.21
C PHE A 150 -7.75 -6.64 -1.99
N ASN A 151 -8.21 -6.79 -0.73
CA ASN A 151 -9.30 -7.69 -0.34
C ASN A 151 -9.10 -9.14 -0.85
N ASN A 152 -7.89 -9.69 -0.69
CA ASN A 152 -7.49 -11.03 -1.14
C ASN A 152 -7.48 -11.21 -2.67
N LYS A 153 -7.47 -10.11 -3.43
CA LYS A 153 -7.25 -10.12 -4.87
C LYS A 153 -5.89 -9.47 -5.17
N ILE A 154 -5.10 -10.15 -5.99
CA ILE A 154 -3.78 -9.69 -6.40
C ILE A 154 -3.91 -8.87 -7.69
N TYR A 155 -3.36 -7.66 -7.67
CA TYR A 155 -3.25 -6.77 -8.82
C TYR A 155 -1.78 -6.44 -9.08
N THR A 156 -1.45 -6.02 -10.29
CA THR A 156 -0.13 -5.48 -10.60
C THR A 156 -0.19 -3.95 -10.58
N LEU A 157 0.74 -3.32 -9.88
CA LEU A 157 0.96 -1.88 -9.83
C LEU A 157 2.17 -1.52 -10.67
N LYS A 158 2.00 -0.58 -11.58
CA LYS A 158 3.07 0.15 -12.23
C LYS A 158 3.32 1.46 -11.50
N SER A 159 4.53 1.63 -10.98
CA SER A 159 5.01 2.84 -10.32
C SER A 159 6.08 3.51 -11.17
N SER A 160 5.76 4.63 -11.80
CA SER A 160 6.72 5.33 -12.67
C SER A 160 7.69 6.22 -11.90
N LYS A 161 8.85 6.53 -12.50
CA LYS A 161 9.76 7.57 -11.98
C LYS A 161 9.13 8.96 -11.92
N SER A 162 8.14 9.25 -12.78
CA SER A 162 7.40 10.52 -12.77
C SER A 162 6.39 10.61 -11.63
N GLY A 163 6.15 9.52 -10.91
CA GLY A 163 5.21 9.45 -9.79
C GLY A 163 3.79 9.05 -10.16
N ALA A 164 3.56 8.60 -11.40
CA ALA A 164 2.27 8.01 -11.79
C ALA A 164 2.14 6.60 -11.22
N LEU A 165 0.94 6.27 -10.73
CA LEU A 165 0.58 4.97 -10.18
C LEU A 165 -0.62 4.41 -10.94
N GLU A 166 -0.46 3.23 -11.53
CA GLU A 166 -1.48 2.65 -12.40
C GLU A 166 -1.63 1.15 -12.16
N PHE A 167 -2.85 0.63 -12.27
CA PHE A 167 -3.05 -0.81 -12.38
C PHE A 167 -2.57 -1.29 -13.74
N ASP A 168 -1.65 -2.25 -13.70
CA ASP A 168 -1.24 -3.02 -14.85
C ASP A 168 -1.98 -4.36 -14.83
N PHE A 169 -2.49 -4.76 -15.98
CA PHE A 169 -3.25 -6.02 -16.13
C PHE A 169 -2.47 -7.07 -16.92
N ASN A 170 -1.21 -6.78 -17.26
CA ASN A 170 -0.33 -7.69 -17.97
C ASN A 170 0.55 -8.42 -16.94
N ASN A 171 0.07 -9.56 -16.45
CA ASN A 171 0.68 -10.30 -15.34
C ASN A 171 1.88 -11.18 -15.75
N ASN A 172 2.74 -10.70 -16.64
CA ASN A 172 3.91 -11.45 -17.08
C ASN A 172 5.15 -11.00 -16.28
N SER A 173 5.45 -11.68 -15.18
CA SER A 173 6.76 -11.54 -14.53
C SER A 173 7.70 -12.62 -15.06
N PRO A 174 8.83 -12.27 -15.68
CA PRO A 174 9.77 -13.27 -16.20
C PRO A 174 10.52 -14.01 -15.09
N THR A 175 10.67 -13.37 -13.92
CA THR A 175 11.45 -13.88 -12.79
C THR A 175 10.96 -13.29 -11.48
N SER A 176 11.26 -13.94 -10.35
CA SER A 176 10.99 -13.41 -9.01
C SER A 176 12.20 -12.63 -8.47
N PRO A 177 11.99 -11.54 -7.70
CA PRO A 177 13.07 -10.86 -7.00
C PRO A 177 13.78 -11.78 -6.00
N LYS A 178 15.07 -11.52 -5.76
CA LYS A 178 15.91 -12.32 -4.86
C LYS A 178 16.41 -11.46 -3.71
N SER A 179 16.29 -11.95 -2.48
CA SER A 179 16.89 -11.29 -1.31
C SER A 179 18.41 -11.36 -1.39
N VAL A 180 19.09 -10.24 -1.16
CA VAL A 180 20.55 -10.14 -1.22
C VAL A 180 21.09 -9.26 -0.11
N LYS A 181 22.38 -9.42 0.19
CA LYS A 181 23.07 -8.57 1.17
C LYS A 181 23.20 -7.14 0.61
N CYS A 182 22.79 -6.16 1.40
CA CYS A 182 22.99 -4.76 1.03
C CYS A 182 24.48 -4.38 1.02
N SER A 183 24.92 -3.78 -0.08
CA SER A 183 26.22 -3.11 -0.18
C SER A 183 26.28 -1.89 0.74
N LYS A 184 27.50 -1.46 1.11
CA LYS A 184 27.69 -0.25 1.92
C LYS A 184 27.07 0.98 1.25
N GLU A 185 27.30 1.12 -0.05
CA GLU A 185 26.78 2.23 -0.83
C GLU A 185 25.24 2.31 -0.85
N LEU A 186 24.54 1.18 -0.99
CA LEU A 186 23.07 1.18 -0.92
C LEU A 186 22.58 1.58 0.47
N LYS A 187 23.24 1.11 1.53
CA LYS A 187 22.93 1.54 2.90
C LYS A 187 23.11 3.05 3.06
N ASP A 188 24.21 3.60 2.53
CA ASP A 188 24.48 5.04 2.58
C ASP A 188 23.41 5.84 1.81
N ILE A 189 22.95 5.35 0.66
CA ILE A 189 21.83 5.94 -0.11
C ILE A 189 20.55 5.94 0.74
N PHE A 190 20.20 4.82 1.38
CA PHE A 190 18.99 4.74 2.20
C PHE A 190 19.09 5.63 3.44
N SER A 191 20.23 5.63 4.15
CA SER A 191 20.46 6.52 5.29
C SER A 191 20.37 7.99 4.90
N LYS A 192 20.93 8.39 3.75
CA LYS A 192 20.80 9.76 3.23
C LYS A 192 19.35 10.09 2.90
N TYR A 193 18.63 9.17 2.25
CA TYR A 193 17.21 9.35 1.95
C TYR A 193 16.37 9.56 3.21
N MET A 194 16.65 8.77 4.25
CA MET A 194 15.90 8.84 5.50
C MET A 194 16.10 10.18 6.21
N LYS A 195 17.22 10.88 6.07
CA LYS A 195 17.42 12.21 6.68
C LYS A 195 16.34 13.23 6.27
N ASP A 196 15.75 13.06 5.09
CA ASP A 196 14.66 13.91 4.63
C ASP A 196 13.31 13.64 5.33
N TYR A 197 13.21 12.55 6.11
CA TYR A 197 12.01 12.11 6.82
C TYR A 197 12.24 12.09 8.33
N PRO A 198 12.45 13.26 8.98
CA PRO A 198 12.85 13.35 10.39
C PRO A 198 11.83 12.71 11.34
N ASN A 199 10.54 12.70 10.96
CA ASN A 199 9.50 12.09 11.78
C ASN A 199 9.45 10.56 11.67
N PHE A 200 10.12 9.96 10.67
CA PHE A 200 10.06 8.52 10.40
C PHE A 200 11.40 7.81 10.64
N GLN A 201 12.35 8.41 11.36
CA GLN A 201 13.65 7.76 11.64
C GLN A 201 13.49 6.42 12.37
N ASN A 202 12.50 6.32 13.26
CA ASN A 202 12.23 5.12 14.06
C ASN A 202 11.13 4.24 13.45
N LEU A 203 10.71 4.51 12.20
CA LEU A 203 9.74 3.68 11.51
C LEU A 203 10.34 2.33 11.11
N PHE A 204 11.64 2.27 10.83
CA PHE A 204 12.29 1.08 10.31
C PHE A 204 13.24 0.47 11.33
N LYS A 205 13.21 -0.86 11.48
CA LYS A 205 14.22 -1.62 12.25
C LYS A 205 15.54 -1.77 11.48
N GLY A 206 15.50 -1.53 10.16
CA GLY A 206 16.64 -1.60 9.29
C GLY A 206 16.23 -1.44 7.83
N SER A 207 17.08 -1.93 6.94
CA SER A 207 16.85 -1.93 5.50
C SER A 207 17.27 -3.27 4.93
N TYR A 208 16.60 -3.73 3.88
CA TYR A 208 16.97 -4.95 3.16
C TYR A 208 17.07 -4.67 1.67
N CYS A 209 17.79 -5.55 0.96
CA CYS A 209 18.05 -5.39 -0.46
C CYS A 209 17.49 -6.57 -1.25
N GLN A 210 17.02 -6.25 -2.44
CA GLN A 210 16.50 -7.22 -3.39
C GLN A 210 17.09 -6.97 -4.76
N ASP A 211 17.54 -8.03 -5.41
CA ASP A 211 17.82 -8.04 -6.84
C ASP A 211 16.49 -8.15 -7.58
N ILE A 212 16.18 -7.14 -8.38
CA ILE A 212 14.95 -7.05 -9.17
C ILE A 212 15.37 -7.05 -10.64
N PHE A 213 14.77 -7.93 -11.44
CA PHE A 213 15.11 -8.06 -12.86
C PHE A 213 14.58 -6.85 -13.64
N ASN A 214 15.45 -6.21 -14.43
CA ASN A 214 15.08 -5.17 -15.37
C ASN A 214 14.84 -5.83 -16.74
N ILE A 215 13.59 -5.76 -17.23
CA ILE A 215 13.19 -6.45 -18.47
C ILE A 215 13.77 -5.81 -19.73
N GLU A 216 14.10 -4.52 -19.68
CA GLU A 216 14.65 -3.79 -20.83
C GLU A 216 16.15 -4.05 -20.96
N THR A 217 16.88 -4.04 -19.85
CA THR A 217 18.33 -4.31 -19.85
C THR A 217 18.67 -5.80 -19.75
N LYS A 218 17.68 -6.65 -19.46
CA LYS A 218 17.83 -8.11 -19.24
C LYS A 218 18.84 -8.45 -18.13
N SER A 219 18.90 -7.62 -17.08
CA SER A 219 19.85 -7.77 -15.99
C SER A 219 19.18 -7.56 -14.64
N TYR A 220 19.74 -8.14 -13.58
CA TYR A 220 19.32 -7.81 -12.22
C TYR A 220 19.91 -6.46 -11.78
N GLU A 221 19.10 -5.67 -11.11
CA GLU A 221 19.50 -4.45 -10.43
C GLU A 221 19.15 -4.58 -8.95
N THR A 222 20.10 -4.25 -8.07
CA THR A 222 19.88 -4.31 -6.62
C THR A 222 19.21 -3.02 -6.13
N TYR A 223 18.10 -3.16 -5.43
CA TYR A 223 17.37 -2.07 -4.78
C TYR A 223 17.37 -2.24 -3.26
N ILE A 224 17.38 -1.14 -2.53
CA ILE A 224 17.21 -1.09 -1.08
C ILE A 224 15.86 -0.51 -0.70
N THR A 225 15.25 -1.06 0.36
CA THR A 225 14.00 -0.58 0.95
C THR A 225 14.01 -0.75 2.47
N GLY A 226 13.12 -0.04 3.16
CA GLY A 226 13.01 -0.06 4.61
C GLY A 226 12.31 -1.33 5.13
N TRP A 227 12.78 -1.83 6.27
CA TRP A 227 12.15 -2.92 7.02
C TRP A 227 11.32 -2.37 8.16
N ASP A 228 10.02 -2.21 7.92
CA ASP A 228 9.03 -1.57 8.80
C ASP A 228 8.55 -2.52 9.91
N CYS A 229 8.48 -3.81 9.62
CA CYS A 229 8.26 -4.87 10.59
C CYS A 229 8.76 -6.18 9.96
#